data_AF-A0A2V6HQR2-F1
#
_entry.id   AF-A0A2V6HQR2-F1
#
_cell.length_a   1.000
_cell.length_b   1.000
_cell.length_c   1.000
_cell.angle_alpha   90.00
_cell.angle_beta   90.00
_cell.angle_gamma   90.00
#
_symmetry.space_group_name_H-M   'P 1'
#
loop_
_entity.id
_entity.type
_entity.pdbx_description
1 polymer ?
#
loop_
_entity_poly.entity_id
_entity_poly.type
_entity_poly.pdbx_seq_one_letter_code
_entity_poly.pdbx_strand_id
1 'polypeptide(L)'
;MKKSSTNQSVPVCRYLGEGGFFNLRVVISVFIILFGAFLALAGSGVLSAPAASSAKGQQQYSPAINSNVFGALPPGFDCSKVHELGIDKQDNMRAGAIMIACGLSEGGSPSKGSQFSGNGFSQWVKNLLPAPLFIGGTDVDVILPDSAYPKVTQSESMEWGGPNNTWVVNYNDSRTSGGCYAGLSYSTDNGVTWHASQPLCSGHGTNYGDPIVVYNARLGMWFAGDLATGCGGQGIGMWTSTDGVTWATGACAHNGGSDDRES
;
A
#
# COMPACT_ATOMS: atom_id res chain seq x y z
N MET A 1 4.99 88.10 11.94
CA MET A 1 6.15 88.83 11.37
C MET A 1 7.32 87.85 11.34
N LYS A 2 7.82 87.47 10.14
CA LYS A 2 9.17 87.79 9.60
C LYS A 2 10.31 87.51 10.60
N LYS A 3 11.44 86.89 10.29
CA LYS A 3 12.09 86.27 9.12
C LYS A 3 13.50 85.93 9.65
N SER A 4 14.13 84.84 9.22
CA SER A 4 15.61 84.76 9.10
C SER A 4 15.93 83.50 8.29
N SER A 5 16.05 83.58 6.96
CA SER A 5 17.18 84.06 6.14
C SER A 5 18.44 83.19 6.23
N THR A 6 18.69 82.57 5.07
CA THR A 6 19.72 81.66 4.57
C THR A 6 21.17 82.12 4.76
N ASN A 7 22.11 81.17 4.85
CA ASN A 7 23.33 81.19 4.02
C ASN A 7 24.04 79.82 3.92
N GLN A 8 24.62 79.59 2.74
CA GLN A 8 25.25 78.36 2.24
C GLN A 8 26.70 78.16 2.74
N SER A 9 27.17 76.91 2.76
CA SER A 9 28.53 76.53 2.31
C SER A 9 28.65 75.00 2.09
N VAL A 10 29.25 74.60 0.96
CA VAL A 10 29.69 73.25 0.54
C VAL A 10 31.24 73.37 0.43
N PRO A 11 32.15 72.36 0.59
CA PRO A 11 32.14 70.95 0.14
C PRO A 11 32.74 69.95 1.18
N VAL A 12 32.77 68.62 1.01
CA VAL A 12 33.72 67.82 0.19
C VAL A 12 33.30 66.34 0.27
N CYS A 13 33.40 65.67 -0.87
CA CYS A 13 33.20 64.23 -1.07
C CYS A 13 34.33 63.40 -0.44
N ARG A 14 34.01 62.32 0.29
CA ARG A 14 34.91 61.17 0.47
C ARG A 14 34.12 59.87 0.30
N TYR A 15 34.60 59.07 -0.63
CA TYR A 15 34.16 57.72 -0.97
C TYR A 15 34.80 56.66 -0.06
N LEU A 16 34.25 55.43 -0.16
CA LEU A 16 34.69 54.11 0.32
C LEU A 16 33.96 53.63 1.59
N GLY A 17 33.28 52.48 1.62
CA GLY A 17 33.26 51.38 0.65
C GLY A 17 32.27 50.27 0.99
N GLU A 18 32.13 49.37 0.02
CA GLU A 18 31.77 47.93 0.09
C GLU A 18 30.65 47.47 1.05
N GLY A 19 29.52 47.08 0.44
CA GLY A 19 28.50 46.23 1.06
C GLY A 19 27.55 45.73 -0.02
N GLY A 20 27.74 44.47 -0.43
CA GLY A 20 27.06 43.85 -1.57
C GLY A 20 25.54 43.83 -1.44
N PHE A 21 24.86 44.61 -2.29
CA PHE A 21 23.46 44.40 -2.60
C PHE A 21 23.38 43.47 -3.82
N PHE A 22 23.22 42.17 -3.56
CA PHE A 22 22.67 41.28 -4.57
C PHE A 22 21.35 41.88 -5.03
N ASN A 23 21.30 42.27 -6.30
CA ASN A 23 20.15 42.94 -6.90
C ASN A 23 18.92 42.06 -6.68
N LEU A 24 17.98 42.48 -5.82
CA LEU A 24 16.84 41.65 -5.38
C LEU A 24 16.08 41.04 -6.55
N ARG A 25 16.04 41.75 -7.69
CA ARG A 25 15.46 41.29 -8.95
C ARG A 25 16.19 40.09 -9.55
N VAL A 26 17.51 40.04 -9.45
CA VAL A 26 18.35 38.91 -9.89
C VAL A 26 18.11 37.70 -9.00
N VAL A 27 18.00 37.89 -7.68
CA VAL A 27 17.70 36.80 -6.74
C VAL A 27 16.32 36.19 -7.02
N ILE A 28 15.28 37.02 -7.17
CA ILE A 28 13.93 36.56 -7.48
C ILE A 28 13.90 35.83 -8.84
N SER A 29 14.61 36.35 -9.84
CA SER A 29 14.66 35.72 -11.18
C SER A 29 15.32 34.34 -11.13
N VAL A 30 16.40 34.19 -10.37
CA VAL A 30 17.09 32.90 -10.18
C VAL A 30 16.19 31.90 -9.44
N PHE A 31 15.45 32.34 -8.42
CA PHE A 31 14.51 31.47 -7.71
C PHE A 31 13.36 30.98 -8.59
N ILE A 32 12.79 31.85 -9.43
CA ILE A 32 11.70 31.47 -10.35
C ILE A 32 12.20 30.47 -11.40
N ILE A 33 13.40 30.68 -11.95
CA ILE A 33 14.01 29.78 -12.93
C ILE A 33 14.31 28.41 -12.30
N LEU A 34 14.89 28.39 -11.10
CA LEU A 34 15.16 27.14 -10.37
C LEU A 34 13.86 26.39 -10.03
N PHE A 35 12.84 27.10 -9.54
CA PHE A 35 11.55 26.51 -9.21
C PHE A 35 10.86 25.92 -10.46
N GLY A 36 10.91 26.62 -11.59
CA GLY A 36 10.42 26.12 -12.87
C GLY A 36 11.17 24.88 -13.37
N ALA A 37 12.50 24.85 -13.20
CA ALA A 37 13.30 23.68 -13.55
C ALA A 37 12.97 22.45 -12.68
N PHE A 38 12.77 22.66 -11.37
CA PHE A 38 12.36 21.59 -10.44
C PHE A 38 10.98 21.01 -10.79
N LEU A 39 10.00 21.86 -11.13
CA LEU A 39 8.68 21.40 -11.58
C LEU A 39 8.73 20.66 -12.91
N ALA A 40 9.58 21.09 -13.85
CA ALA A 40 9.78 20.42 -15.13
C ALA A 40 10.44 19.03 -14.97
N LEU A 41 11.37 18.88 -14.02
CA LEU A 41 11.96 17.57 -13.70
C LEU A 41 10.98 16.63 -12.97
N ALA A 42 10.08 17.16 -12.14
CA ALA A 42 9.05 16.37 -11.48
C ALA A 42 7.97 15.88 -12.48
N GLY A 43 7.64 16.69 -13.50
CA GLY A 43 6.64 16.34 -14.53
C GLY A 43 7.15 15.42 -15.64
N SER A 44 8.46 15.20 -15.78
CA SER A 44 9.06 14.43 -16.88
C SER A 44 9.27 12.93 -16.59
N GLY A 45 8.68 12.40 -15.51
CA GLY A 45 8.70 10.95 -15.23
C GLY A 45 10.07 10.38 -14.90
N VAL A 46 11.10 11.22 -14.69
CA VAL A 46 12.45 10.79 -14.28
C VAL A 46 12.47 10.27 -12.82
N LEU A 47 11.38 10.49 -12.07
CA LEU A 47 11.13 9.92 -10.74
C LEU A 47 10.27 8.65 -10.76
N SER A 48 9.94 8.11 -11.94
CA SER A 48 9.31 6.79 -12.02
C SER A 48 10.31 5.74 -11.56
N ALA A 49 9.95 5.00 -10.50
CA ALA A 49 10.66 3.83 -10.04
C ALA A 49 10.96 2.91 -11.24
N PRO A 50 12.21 2.42 -11.41
CA PRO A 50 12.47 1.47 -12.48
C PRO A 50 11.66 0.20 -12.17
N ALA A 51 10.72 -0.11 -13.07
CA ALA A 51 10.18 -1.45 -13.19
C ALA A 51 11.37 -2.41 -13.29
N ALA A 52 11.58 -3.21 -12.24
CA ALA A 52 12.70 -4.14 -12.18
C ALA A 52 12.47 -5.25 -13.20
N SER A 53 13.11 -5.09 -14.36
CA SER A 53 13.29 -6.13 -15.36
C SER A 53 14.04 -7.32 -14.76
N SER A 54 13.44 -8.50 -14.85
CA SER A 54 14.02 -9.78 -14.47
C SER A 54 15.30 -10.07 -15.26
N ALA A 55 16.45 -9.79 -14.66
CA ALA A 55 17.75 -10.25 -15.17
C ALA A 55 18.19 -11.47 -14.35
N LYS A 56 18.21 -12.64 -15.00
CA LYS A 56 18.84 -13.87 -14.49
C LYS A 56 20.35 -13.61 -14.33
N GLY A 57 20.81 -13.50 -13.09
CA GLY A 57 22.23 -13.47 -12.74
C GLY A 57 22.55 -14.61 -11.80
N GLN A 58 23.19 -15.66 -12.31
CA GLN A 58 23.88 -16.63 -11.47
C GLN A 58 24.99 -15.90 -10.69
N GLN A 59 25.13 -16.13 -9.38
CA GLN A 59 26.43 -16.40 -8.74
C GLN A 59 26.36 -16.56 -7.21
N GLN A 60 26.86 -17.72 -6.78
CA GLN A 60 27.88 -17.98 -5.76
C GLN A 60 27.60 -17.63 -4.29
N TYR A 61 27.16 -18.68 -3.59
CA TYR A 61 27.01 -18.84 -2.15
C TYR A 61 28.28 -18.51 -1.33
N SER A 62 28.09 -17.82 -0.21
CA SER A 62 29.03 -17.79 0.92
C SER A 62 28.25 -17.74 2.24
N PRO A 63 28.50 -18.63 3.22
CA PRO A 63 27.69 -18.76 4.41
C PRO A 63 28.11 -17.73 5.46
N ALA A 64 27.29 -16.69 5.63
CA ALA A 64 27.24 -15.92 6.85
C ALA A 64 25.77 -15.81 7.27
N ILE A 65 25.27 -16.90 7.85
CA ILE A 65 23.92 -16.95 8.44
C ILE A 65 23.91 -15.97 9.62
N ASN A 66 23.32 -14.80 9.42
CA ASN A 66 22.97 -13.93 10.53
C ASN A 66 21.93 -14.66 11.40
N SER A 67 22.30 -14.85 12.65
CA SER A 67 21.63 -15.66 13.68
C SER A 67 20.30 -15.07 14.19
N ASN A 68 19.53 -14.37 13.36
CA ASN A 68 18.20 -13.85 13.71
C ASN A 68 17.05 -14.63 13.07
N VAL A 69 17.32 -15.78 12.43
CA VAL A 69 16.30 -16.72 11.91
C VAL A 69 15.96 -17.83 12.93
N PHE A 70 16.50 -17.77 14.15
CA PHE A 70 16.29 -18.80 15.18
C PHE A 70 14.89 -18.77 15.87
N GLY A 71 13.95 -17.98 15.35
CA GLY A 71 12.52 -18.05 15.72
C GLY A 71 11.63 -18.80 14.73
N ALA A 72 12.15 -19.21 13.57
CA ALA A 72 11.33 -19.75 12.47
C ALA A 72 10.99 -21.24 12.59
N LEU A 73 11.77 -22.00 13.34
CA LEU A 73 11.55 -23.44 13.53
C LEU A 73 10.71 -23.68 14.79
N PRO A 74 9.65 -24.50 14.72
CA PRO A 74 8.97 -24.99 15.90
C PRO A 74 9.98 -25.63 16.87
N PRO A 75 9.82 -25.46 18.20
CA PRO A 75 10.73 -26.07 19.16
C PRO A 75 10.92 -27.57 18.91
N GLY A 76 12.18 -27.99 18.71
CA GLY A 76 12.54 -29.38 18.46
C GLY A 76 12.22 -29.90 17.04
N PHE A 77 11.92 -29.03 16.08
CA PHE A 77 11.70 -29.46 14.69
C PHE A 77 12.99 -30.03 14.07
N ASP A 78 12.89 -31.23 13.51
CA ASP A 78 13.98 -31.93 12.83
C ASP A 78 13.91 -31.70 11.31
N CYS A 79 14.90 -30.99 10.77
CA CYS A 79 15.00 -30.68 9.35
C CYS A 79 15.09 -31.91 8.44
N SER A 80 15.49 -33.09 8.96
CA SER A 80 15.49 -34.32 8.17
C SER A 80 14.08 -34.81 7.80
N LYS A 81 13.05 -34.36 8.53
CA LYS A 81 11.65 -34.75 8.34
C LYS A 81 10.88 -33.90 7.33
N VAL A 82 11.51 -32.91 6.71
CA VAL A 82 10.85 -31.99 5.77
C VAL A 82 10.08 -32.73 4.68
N HIS A 83 10.71 -33.71 4.03
CA HIS A 83 10.08 -34.50 2.96
C HIS A 83 9.05 -35.50 3.48
N GLU A 84 9.29 -36.11 4.66
CA GLU A 84 8.33 -37.03 5.32
C GLU A 84 7.03 -36.32 5.65
N LEU A 85 7.13 -35.08 6.14
CA LEU A 85 5.99 -34.23 6.51
C LEU A 85 5.40 -33.44 5.33
N GLY A 86 5.97 -33.60 4.12
CA GLY A 86 5.53 -32.90 2.91
C GLY A 86 5.62 -31.38 3.00
N ILE A 87 6.52 -30.84 3.83
CA ILE A 87 6.72 -29.40 3.99
C ILE A 87 7.26 -28.78 2.68
N ASP A 88 8.04 -29.55 1.92
CA ASP A 88 8.53 -29.20 0.59
C ASP A 88 7.44 -29.05 -0.48
N LYS A 89 6.22 -29.52 -0.20
CA LYS A 89 5.06 -29.44 -1.10
C LYS A 89 4.04 -28.38 -0.68
N GLN A 90 4.31 -27.67 0.42
CA GLN A 90 3.43 -26.65 0.96
C GLN A 90 3.91 -25.27 0.54
N ASP A 91 3.03 -24.48 -0.06
CA ASP A 91 3.33 -23.12 -0.55
C ASP A 91 2.83 -22.03 0.40
N ASN A 92 2.88 -22.31 1.72
CA ASN A 92 2.52 -21.34 2.75
C ASN A 92 3.78 -20.74 3.40
N MET A 93 3.64 -19.54 3.96
CA MET A 93 4.75 -18.78 4.55
C MET A 93 5.50 -19.56 5.64
N ARG A 94 4.78 -20.39 6.42
CA ARG A 94 5.39 -21.23 7.46
C ARG A 94 6.27 -22.32 6.87
N ALA A 95 5.80 -23.01 5.84
CA ALA A 95 6.59 -24.01 5.13
C ALA A 95 7.82 -23.35 4.48
N GLY A 96 7.65 -22.20 3.82
CA GLY A 96 8.76 -21.41 3.29
C GLY A 96 9.80 -21.03 4.35
N ALA A 97 9.36 -20.55 5.51
CA ALA A 97 10.25 -20.22 6.63
C ALA A 97 11.02 -21.45 7.17
N ILE A 98 10.36 -22.60 7.27
CA ILE A 98 11.01 -23.86 7.66
C ILE A 98 12.04 -24.29 6.60
N MET A 99 11.69 -24.22 5.32
CA MET A 99 12.59 -24.57 4.22
C MET A 99 13.84 -23.69 4.21
N ILE A 100 13.70 -22.38 4.45
CA ILE A 100 14.83 -21.44 4.58
C ILE A 100 15.67 -21.77 5.83
N ALA A 101 15.03 -21.97 6.98
CA ALA A 101 15.73 -22.25 8.23
C ALA A 101 16.49 -23.59 8.21
N CYS A 102 15.96 -24.59 7.50
CA CYS A 102 16.61 -25.87 7.25
C CYS A 102 17.65 -25.83 6.11
N GLY A 103 17.88 -24.67 5.48
CA GLY A 103 18.84 -24.51 4.38
C GLY A 103 18.43 -25.20 3.07
N LEU A 104 17.14 -25.51 2.92
CA LEU A 104 16.56 -26.16 1.75
C LEU A 104 15.99 -25.19 0.72
N SER A 105 15.87 -23.90 1.08
CA SER A 105 15.49 -22.82 0.17
C SER A 105 16.29 -21.55 0.46
N GLU A 106 16.49 -20.74 -0.57
CA GLU A 106 17.12 -19.43 -0.43
C GLU A 106 16.09 -18.42 0.10
N GLY A 107 16.42 -17.73 1.18
CA GLY A 107 15.62 -16.61 1.66
C GLY A 107 15.73 -15.41 0.73
N GLY A 108 14.72 -14.53 0.77
CA GLY A 108 14.79 -13.26 0.07
C GLY A 108 16.04 -12.47 0.50
N SER A 109 16.88 -12.11 -0.47
CA SER A 109 17.92 -11.12 -0.22
C SER A 109 17.29 -9.74 -0.18
N PRO A 110 17.62 -8.86 0.78
CA PRO A 110 17.19 -7.48 0.70
C PRO A 110 17.60 -6.94 -0.66
N SER A 111 16.65 -6.34 -1.38
CA SER A 111 16.96 -5.69 -2.64
C SER A 111 18.06 -4.69 -2.35
N LYS A 112 19.16 -4.75 -3.12
CA LYS A 112 20.17 -3.68 -3.13
C LYS A 112 19.56 -2.45 -3.80
N GLY A 113 18.52 -1.89 -3.19
CA GLY A 113 17.92 -0.62 -3.57
C GLY A 113 18.98 0.45 -3.38
N SER A 114 19.61 0.82 -4.50
CA SER A 114 20.55 1.92 -4.66
C SER A 114 21.34 2.22 -3.38
N GLN A 115 22.35 1.40 -3.11
CA GLN A 115 23.47 1.85 -2.28
C GLN A 115 24.16 2.94 -3.09
N PHE A 116 23.62 4.16 -3.03
CA PHE A 116 24.31 5.35 -3.49
C PHE A 116 25.62 5.37 -2.71
N SER A 117 26.72 5.07 -3.40
CA SER A 117 28.03 5.53 -2.99
C SER A 117 27.94 7.05 -2.90
N GLY A 118 27.77 7.59 -1.69
CA GLY A 118 27.49 9.01 -1.54
C GLY A 118 27.43 9.44 -0.09
N ASN A 119 28.48 10.15 0.31
CA ASN A 119 28.68 10.99 1.48
C ASN A 119 27.40 11.47 2.22
N GLY A 120 27.52 11.75 3.52
CA GLY A 120 26.45 12.04 4.50
C GLY A 120 25.27 12.96 4.12
N PHE A 121 25.33 13.63 2.97
CA PHE A 121 24.18 14.26 2.32
C PHE A 121 23.06 13.27 1.94
N SER A 122 23.39 12.03 1.54
CA SER A 122 22.41 10.97 1.22
C SER A 122 21.54 10.56 2.41
N GLN A 123 22.12 10.53 3.62
CA GLN A 123 21.41 10.20 4.87
C GLN A 123 20.47 11.34 5.30
N TRP A 124 20.89 12.59 5.14
CA TRP A 124 20.06 13.75 5.47
C TRP A 124 18.84 13.87 4.54
N VAL A 125 19.00 13.60 3.24
CA VAL A 125 17.88 13.57 2.29
C VAL A 125 16.93 12.40 2.58
N LYS A 126 17.43 11.22 2.99
CA LYS A 126 16.58 10.11 3.44
C LYS A 126 15.72 10.43 4.66
N ASN A 127 16.22 11.25 5.58
CA ASN A 127 15.48 11.70 6.76
C ASN A 127 14.49 12.84 6.47
N LEU A 128 14.64 13.53 5.34
CA LEU A 128 13.77 14.62 4.90
C LEU A 128 12.71 14.19 3.89
N LEU A 129 12.97 13.11 3.17
CA LEU A 129 11.94 12.45 2.40
C LEU A 129 10.98 11.82 3.41
N PRO A 130 9.67 12.13 3.39
CA PRO A 130 8.72 11.29 4.08
C PRO A 130 9.00 9.86 3.61
N ALA A 131 9.14 8.94 4.57
CA ALA A 131 9.20 7.51 4.28
C ALA A 131 8.18 7.23 3.16
N PRO A 132 8.50 6.38 2.15
CA PRO A 132 7.60 6.14 1.03
C PRO A 132 6.20 6.05 1.61
N LEU A 133 5.30 6.91 1.11
CA LEU A 133 3.90 6.99 1.53
C LEU A 133 3.25 5.65 1.18
N PHE A 134 3.62 4.62 1.92
CA PHE A 134 2.96 3.35 1.99
C PHE A 134 1.60 3.70 2.56
N ILE A 135 0.63 3.73 1.67
CA ILE A 135 -0.77 3.64 2.05
C ILE A 135 -0.84 2.46 3.05
N GLY A 136 -1.35 2.72 4.27
CA GLY A 136 -1.56 1.69 5.29
C GLY A 136 -0.41 1.38 6.25
N GLY A 137 0.81 1.89 6.06
CA GLY A 137 1.93 1.57 6.97
C GLY A 137 2.36 0.10 6.87
N THR A 138 2.50 -0.60 8.00
CA THR A 138 2.79 -2.05 8.03
C THR A 138 1.57 -2.85 7.59
N ASP A 139 1.77 -4.05 7.04
CA ASP A 139 0.68 -4.99 6.74
C ASP A 139 -0.23 -5.16 7.97
N VAL A 140 -1.53 -4.93 7.76
CA VAL A 140 -2.56 -5.02 8.79
C VAL A 140 -3.46 -6.20 8.50
N ASP A 141 -3.79 -6.95 9.54
CA ASP A 141 -4.83 -7.96 9.46
C ASP A 141 -6.22 -7.30 9.47
N VAL A 142 -6.89 -7.34 8.31
CA VAL A 142 -8.19 -6.70 8.10
C VAL A 142 -9.37 -7.56 8.55
N ILE A 143 -9.17 -8.84 8.92
CA ILE A 143 -10.28 -9.78 9.15
C ILE A 143 -10.67 -9.91 10.63
N LEU A 144 -9.95 -9.21 11.50
CA LEU A 144 -10.10 -9.29 12.95
C LEU A 144 -11.48 -8.80 13.47
N PRO A 145 -12.00 -9.38 14.55
CA PRO A 145 -11.39 -10.47 15.33
C PRO A 145 -11.47 -11.81 14.61
N ASP A 146 -10.44 -12.62 14.83
CA ASP A 146 -10.36 -13.97 14.29
C ASP A 146 -11.47 -14.87 14.84
N SER A 147 -11.88 -15.83 14.03
CA SER A 147 -12.84 -16.86 14.42
C SER A 147 -12.15 -18.00 15.18
N ALA A 148 -12.93 -18.98 15.66
CA ALA A 148 -12.38 -20.18 16.27
C ALA A 148 -12.16 -21.29 15.22
N TYR A 149 -11.03 -22.00 15.33
CA TYR A 149 -10.75 -23.17 14.48
C TYR A 149 -11.91 -24.19 14.58
N PRO A 150 -12.36 -24.81 13.45
CA PRO A 150 -11.75 -24.81 12.12
C PRO A 150 -12.19 -23.68 11.18
N LYS A 151 -13.04 -22.76 11.62
CA LYS A 151 -13.64 -21.72 10.75
C LYS A 151 -12.80 -20.44 10.72
N VAL A 152 -11.49 -20.59 10.45
CA VAL A 152 -10.45 -19.54 10.50
C VAL A 152 -9.78 -19.32 9.15
N THR A 153 -10.38 -19.84 8.08
CA THR A 153 -9.84 -19.70 6.74
C THR A 153 -10.50 -18.52 6.05
N GLN A 154 -9.68 -17.61 5.58
CA GLN A 154 -10.04 -16.54 4.66
C GLN A 154 -9.20 -16.74 3.41
N SER A 155 -9.78 -16.46 2.25
CA SER A 155 -9.13 -16.68 0.97
C SER A 155 -9.67 -15.70 -0.03
N GLU A 156 -8.84 -15.30 -0.97
CA GLU A 156 -9.21 -14.35 -2.01
C GLU A 156 -9.61 -13.00 -1.44
N SER A 157 -9.17 -11.93 -2.09
CA SER A 157 -9.56 -10.60 -1.69
C SER A 157 -9.53 -9.67 -2.87
N MET A 158 -10.45 -8.71 -2.85
CA MET A 158 -10.37 -7.53 -3.67
C MET A 158 -10.41 -6.33 -2.74
N GLU A 159 -9.48 -5.40 -2.96
CA GLU A 159 -9.37 -4.16 -2.21
C GLU A 159 -9.64 -2.97 -3.12
N TRP A 160 -10.31 -1.96 -2.57
CA TRP A 160 -10.53 -0.72 -3.31
C TRP A 160 -10.56 0.49 -2.38
N GLY A 161 -9.87 1.54 -2.80
CA GLY A 161 -9.86 2.85 -2.13
C GLY A 161 -10.92 3.77 -2.74
N GLY A 162 -11.64 4.49 -1.89
CA GLY A 162 -12.70 5.41 -2.29
C GLY A 162 -12.51 6.81 -1.71
N PRO A 163 -13.60 7.58 -1.58
CA PRO A 163 -13.54 8.95 -1.10
C PRO A 163 -13.31 8.97 0.41
N ASN A 164 -12.93 10.13 0.94
CA ASN A 164 -12.90 10.40 2.40
C ASN A 164 -12.04 9.40 3.21
N ASN A 165 -10.91 8.95 2.64
CA ASN A 165 -10.02 7.97 3.28
C ASN A 165 -10.69 6.61 3.55
N THR A 166 -11.79 6.32 2.86
CA THR A 166 -12.47 5.04 2.98
C THR A 166 -11.78 3.97 2.14
N TRP A 167 -11.49 2.84 2.76
CA TRP A 167 -11.02 1.62 2.10
C TRP A 167 -11.98 0.49 2.39
N VAL A 168 -12.19 -0.37 1.39
CA VAL A 168 -12.99 -1.59 1.54
C VAL A 168 -12.21 -2.77 1.00
N VAL A 169 -12.23 -3.87 1.74
CA VAL A 169 -11.71 -5.17 1.33
C VAL A 169 -12.85 -6.18 1.41
N ASN A 170 -13.19 -6.78 0.28
CA ASN A 170 -14.09 -7.93 0.20
C ASN A 170 -13.24 -9.20 0.09
N TYR A 171 -13.60 -10.28 0.78
CA TYR A 171 -12.82 -11.51 0.86
C TYR A 171 -13.70 -12.72 1.19
N ASN A 172 -13.24 -13.93 0.87
CA ASN A 172 -13.96 -15.13 1.33
C ASN A 172 -13.70 -15.33 2.82
N ASP A 173 -14.76 -15.64 3.57
CA ASP A 173 -14.72 -15.81 5.01
C ASP A 173 -15.47 -17.07 5.47
N SER A 174 -14.72 -18.05 5.97
CA SER A 174 -15.27 -19.32 6.42
C SER A 174 -15.96 -19.25 7.80
N ARG A 175 -15.97 -18.11 8.51
CA ARG A 175 -16.52 -18.02 9.88
C ARG A 175 -17.97 -18.52 9.99
N THR A 176 -18.77 -18.33 8.94
CA THR A 176 -20.16 -18.79 8.82
C THR A 176 -20.35 -19.85 7.72
N SER A 177 -19.29 -20.61 7.42
CA SER A 177 -19.29 -21.67 6.40
C SER A 177 -20.46 -22.64 6.57
N GLY A 178 -21.03 -23.05 5.43
CA GLY A 178 -22.30 -23.79 5.33
C GLY A 178 -23.52 -22.89 5.12
N GLY A 179 -23.43 -21.59 5.44
CA GLY A 179 -24.48 -20.61 5.16
C GLY A 179 -24.02 -19.41 4.33
N CYS A 180 -22.78 -18.97 4.53
CA CYS A 180 -22.19 -17.84 3.81
C CYS A 180 -20.66 -17.93 3.82
N TYR A 181 -20.04 -17.48 2.73
CA TYR A 181 -18.59 -17.37 2.58
C TYR A 181 -18.11 -15.94 2.32
N ALA A 182 -18.92 -14.92 2.58
CA ALA A 182 -18.52 -13.52 2.38
C ALA A 182 -18.01 -12.86 3.65
N GLY A 183 -16.93 -12.09 3.53
CA GLY A 183 -16.44 -11.17 4.54
C GLY A 183 -16.13 -9.81 3.91
N LEU A 184 -16.42 -8.74 4.64
CA LEU A 184 -16.14 -7.39 4.19
C LEU A 184 -15.61 -6.54 5.34
N SER A 185 -14.47 -5.93 5.12
CA SER A 185 -13.81 -5.03 6.05
C SER A 185 -13.70 -3.65 5.47
N TYR A 186 -13.85 -2.64 6.31
CA TYR A 186 -13.64 -1.26 5.91
C TYR A 186 -12.75 -0.51 6.89
N SER A 187 -12.13 0.54 6.38
CA SER A 187 -11.45 1.59 7.14
C SER A 187 -11.99 2.94 6.70
N THR A 188 -12.14 3.90 7.61
CA THR A 188 -12.50 5.30 7.32
C THR A 188 -11.40 6.28 7.72
N ASP A 189 -10.23 5.77 8.10
CA ASP A 189 -9.08 6.52 8.58
C ASP A 189 -7.80 6.17 7.80
N ASN A 190 -7.97 5.87 6.50
CA ASN A 190 -6.90 5.56 5.55
C ASN A 190 -6.09 4.30 5.91
N GLY A 191 -6.76 3.27 6.41
CA GLY A 191 -6.19 1.97 6.73
C GLY A 191 -5.57 1.86 8.13
N VAL A 192 -5.81 2.84 9.02
CA VAL A 192 -5.26 2.82 10.39
C VAL A 192 -6.07 1.89 11.30
N THR A 193 -7.39 1.92 11.20
CA THR A 193 -8.30 0.99 11.88
C THR A 193 -9.20 0.28 10.88
N TRP A 194 -9.54 -0.97 11.20
CA TRP A 194 -10.32 -1.85 10.35
C TRP A 194 -11.49 -2.46 11.11
N HIS A 195 -12.61 -2.60 10.40
CA HIS A 195 -13.86 -3.11 10.94
C HIS A 195 -14.39 -4.23 10.05
N ALA A 196 -14.21 -5.48 10.48
CA ALA A 196 -14.72 -6.66 9.78
C ALA A 196 -16.23 -6.87 10.02
N SER A 197 -16.93 -7.30 8.97
CA SER A 197 -18.36 -7.57 8.97
C SER A 197 -18.74 -8.58 7.87
N GLN A 198 -20.01 -9.00 7.80
CA GLN A 198 -20.51 -9.90 6.74
C GLN A 198 -21.82 -9.41 6.10
N PRO A 199 -21.88 -8.18 5.55
CA PRO A 199 -23.13 -7.61 5.04
C PRO A 199 -23.66 -8.33 3.79
N LEU A 200 -22.77 -8.98 3.03
CA LEU A 200 -23.08 -9.71 1.80
C LEU A 200 -23.66 -11.12 2.04
N CYS A 201 -23.82 -11.53 3.31
CA CYS A 201 -24.50 -12.79 3.67
C CYS A 201 -26.03 -12.71 3.59
N SER A 202 -26.58 -11.61 3.11
CA SER A 202 -28.02 -11.41 2.97
C SER A 202 -28.36 -10.77 1.63
N GLY A 203 -29.58 -10.99 1.14
CA GLY A 203 -30.08 -10.41 -0.11
C GLY A 203 -30.13 -11.37 -1.29
N HIS A 204 -29.09 -12.19 -1.50
CA HIS A 204 -28.99 -13.12 -2.64
C HIS A 204 -28.91 -14.60 -2.24
N GLY A 205 -29.43 -14.97 -1.06
CA GLY A 205 -29.43 -16.35 -0.59
C GLY A 205 -28.08 -16.77 0.01
N THR A 206 -27.63 -17.99 -0.29
CA THR A 206 -26.32 -18.49 0.14
C THR A 206 -25.25 -17.84 -0.73
N ASN A 207 -24.30 -17.20 -0.08
CA ASN A 207 -23.14 -16.58 -0.72
C ASN A 207 -21.97 -17.58 -0.74
N TYR A 208 -21.31 -17.72 -1.90
CA TYR A 208 -20.24 -18.67 -2.16
C TYR A 208 -18.84 -18.04 -2.21
N GLY A 209 -18.71 -16.72 -2.12
CA GLY A 209 -17.43 -16.01 -2.23
C GLY A 209 -17.18 -15.47 -3.65
N ASP A 210 -15.92 -15.45 -4.05
CA ASP A 210 -15.37 -14.81 -5.26
C ASP A 210 -15.56 -13.28 -5.23
N PRO A 211 -14.75 -12.59 -4.41
CA PRO A 211 -15.05 -11.24 -3.95
C PRO A 211 -14.75 -10.18 -5.00
N ILE A 212 -15.74 -9.32 -5.25
CA ILE A 212 -15.63 -8.11 -6.05
C ILE A 212 -15.88 -6.90 -5.14
N VAL A 213 -15.06 -5.86 -5.24
CA VAL A 213 -15.38 -4.53 -4.71
C VAL A 213 -14.76 -3.42 -5.54
N VAL A 214 -15.58 -2.43 -5.90
CA VAL A 214 -15.15 -1.25 -6.66
C VAL A 214 -15.86 0.01 -6.19
N TYR A 215 -15.15 1.14 -6.20
CA TYR A 215 -15.76 2.46 -6.04
C TYR A 215 -15.85 3.18 -7.39
N ASN A 216 -17.05 3.63 -7.74
CA ASN A 216 -17.28 4.47 -8.91
C ASN A 216 -17.40 5.95 -8.50
N ALA A 217 -16.32 6.71 -8.70
CA ALA A 217 -16.25 8.13 -8.35
C ALA A 217 -17.27 9.00 -9.09
N ARG A 218 -17.71 8.61 -10.29
CA ARG A 218 -18.73 9.37 -11.04
C ARG A 218 -20.12 9.18 -10.45
N LEU A 219 -20.40 8.00 -9.91
CA LEU A 219 -21.69 7.69 -9.27
C LEU A 219 -21.69 8.01 -7.77
N GLY A 220 -20.51 8.25 -7.18
CA GLY A 220 -20.39 8.43 -5.74
C GLY A 220 -20.75 7.17 -4.96
N MET A 221 -20.53 5.99 -5.54
CA MET A 221 -21.11 4.74 -5.05
C MET A 221 -20.13 3.57 -5.14
N TRP A 222 -20.16 2.74 -4.11
CA TRP A 222 -19.48 1.45 -4.02
C TRP A 222 -20.36 0.34 -4.57
N PHE A 223 -19.72 -0.64 -5.19
CA PHE A 223 -20.33 -1.88 -5.65
C PHE A 223 -19.49 -3.02 -5.11
N ALA A 224 -20.15 -4.03 -4.55
CA ALA A 224 -19.53 -5.29 -4.19
C ALA A 224 -20.36 -6.42 -4.79
N GLY A 225 -19.73 -7.55 -5.05
CA GLY A 225 -20.41 -8.69 -5.65
C GLY A 225 -19.67 -9.98 -5.38
N ASP A 226 -20.44 -11.04 -5.24
CA ASP A 226 -20.00 -12.39 -4.93
C ASP A 226 -20.92 -13.37 -5.67
N LEU A 227 -20.47 -14.61 -5.82
CA LEU A 227 -21.33 -15.72 -6.26
C LEU A 227 -22.41 -16.01 -5.22
N ALA A 228 -23.64 -16.18 -5.68
CA ALA A 228 -24.78 -16.38 -4.81
C ALA A 228 -25.89 -17.24 -5.44
N THR A 229 -26.63 -17.97 -4.61
CA THR A 229 -27.70 -18.86 -5.07
C THR A 229 -28.91 -18.14 -5.65
N GLY A 230 -29.21 -16.94 -5.14
CA GLY A 230 -30.33 -16.11 -5.57
C GLY A 230 -30.22 -15.61 -7.01
N CYS A 231 -29.04 -15.74 -7.62
CA CYS A 231 -28.74 -15.29 -8.97
C CYS A 231 -28.59 -16.47 -9.94
N GLY A 232 -29.51 -17.43 -9.90
CA GLY A 232 -29.57 -18.56 -10.85
C GLY A 232 -28.99 -19.88 -10.35
N GLY A 233 -28.63 -19.95 -9.07
CA GLY A 233 -28.03 -21.11 -8.42
C GLY A 233 -26.54 -20.92 -8.08
N GLN A 234 -25.79 -20.27 -8.97
CA GLN A 234 -24.41 -19.83 -8.75
C GLN A 234 -24.12 -18.74 -9.77
N GLY A 235 -24.67 -17.56 -9.53
CA GLY A 235 -24.37 -16.38 -10.33
C GLY A 235 -24.10 -15.16 -9.49
N ILE A 236 -23.81 -14.03 -10.14
CA ILE A 236 -23.19 -12.88 -9.48
C ILE A 236 -24.26 -11.97 -8.87
N GLY A 237 -24.37 -11.98 -7.55
CA GLY A 237 -25.18 -11.04 -6.79
C GLY A 237 -24.42 -9.74 -6.55
N MET A 238 -25.08 -8.58 -6.68
CA MET A 238 -24.46 -7.29 -6.36
C MET A 238 -25.07 -6.67 -5.10
N TRP A 239 -24.24 -5.89 -4.42
CA TRP A 239 -24.60 -4.98 -3.34
C TRP A 239 -24.02 -3.60 -3.63
N THR A 240 -24.68 -2.57 -3.11
CA THR A 240 -24.24 -1.18 -3.27
C THR A 240 -24.13 -0.48 -1.93
N SER A 241 -23.20 0.46 -1.84
CA SER A 241 -23.02 1.29 -0.65
C SER A 241 -22.66 2.73 -1.04
N THR A 242 -23.16 3.71 -0.31
CA THR A 242 -22.78 5.13 -0.48
C THR A 242 -21.58 5.53 0.37
N ASP A 243 -21.23 4.73 1.38
CA ASP A 243 -20.23 5.07 2.40
C ASP A 243 -19.12 4.01 2.55
N GLY A 244 -19.25 2.84 1.92
CA GLY A 244 -18.33 1.70 2.06
C GLY A 244 -18.54 0.90 3.35
N VAL A 245 -19.54 1.26 4.15
CA VAL A 245 -19.80 0.72 5.49
C VAL A 245 -21.14 -0.01 5.52
N THR A 246 -22.19 0.65 5.05
CA THR A 246 -23.56 0.13 5.01
C THR A 246 -23.90 -0.29 3.60
N TRP A 247 -24.36 -1.54 3.45
CA TRP A 247 -24.58 -2.16 2.16
C TRP A 247 -26.05 -2.53 1.97
N ALA A 248 -26.56 -2.26 0.77
CA ALA A 248 -27.90 -2.64 0.36
C ALA A 248 -27.81 -3.67 -0.77
N THR A 249 -28.74 -4.63 -0.77
CA THR A 249 -28.88 -5.61 -1.86
C THR A 249 -29.19 -4.90 -3.17
N GLY A 250 -28.35 -5.15 -4.18
CA GLY A 250 -28.54 -4.70 -5.55
C GLY A 250 -29.17 -5.78 -6.43
N ALA A 251 -29.10 -5.58 -7.74
CA ALA A 251 -29.50 -6.59 -8.72
C ALA A 251 -28.47 -7.72 -8.83
N CYS A 252 -28.83 -8.83 -9.46
CA CYS A 252 -27.84 -9.77 -9.97
C CYS A 252 -27.14 -9.11 -11.18
N ALA A 253 -25.81 -9.10 -11.19
CA ALA A 253 -25.03 -8.69 -12.37
C ALA A 253 -25.14 -9.76 -13.47
N HIS A 254 -25.21 -11.03 -13.08
CA HIS A 254 -25.41 -12.16 -13.97
C HIS A 254 -26.31 -13.21 -13.31
N ASN A 255 -27.12 -13.92 -14.10
CA ASN A 255 -28.00 -14.97 -13.62
C ASN A 255 -27.57 -16.30 -14.26
N GLY A 256 -26.97 -17.18 -13.46
CA GLY A 256 -26.26 -18.36 -13.93
C GLY A 256 -26.13 -19.43 -12.85
N GLY A 257 -25.66 -20.62 -13.24
CA GLY A 257 -25.51 -21.78 -12.35
C GLY A 257 -24.12 -22.41 -12.38
N SER A 258 -23.16 -21.74 -13.01
CA SER A 258 -21.78 -22.23 -13.17
C SER A 258 -20.82 -21.05 -13.36
N ASP A 259 -21.16 -19.90 -12.78
CA ASP A 259 -20.27 -18.75 -12.78
C ASP A 259 -19.10 -19.01 -11.83
N ASP A 260 -17.98 -18.35 -12.12
CA ASP A 260 -16.70 -18.39 -11.41
C ASP A 260 -16.19 -16.93 -11.35
N ARG A 261 -15.06 -16.72 -10.68
CA ARG A 261 -14.45 -15.41 -10.51
C ARG A 261 -14.04 -14.73 -11.81
N GLU A 262 -13.99 -13.41 -11.73
CA GLU A 262 -13.43 -12.49 -12.70
C GLU A 262 -11.92 -12.77 -12.81
N SER A 263 -11.44 -13.07 -14.02
CA SER A 263 -10.02 -13.38 -14.32
C SER A 263 -9.35 -12.33 -15.18
#